data_AF-A0A815KJ47-F1
#
_entry.id   AF-A0A815KJ47-F1
#
_cell.length_a   1.000
_cell.length_b   1.000
_cell.length_c   1.000
_cell.angle_alpha   90.00
_cell.angle_beta   90.00
_cell.angle_gamma   90.00
#
_symmetry.space_group_name_H-M   'P 1'
#
loop_
_entity.id
_entity.type
_entity.pdbx_description
1 polymer ?
#
loop_
_entity_poly.entity_id
_entity_poly.type
_entity_poly.pdbx_seq_one_letter_code
_entity_poly.pdbx_strand_id
1 'polypeptide(L)'
;MESIEHCRTDNFHSVNDGKRQSTQINNHISQFEDLSNEVIYEVFEYLDYYHVYQGFFNLNYRFHSLQMESILPIKINLFPMSQSTFNRYNHDIIIPNTHRIDTLRISSYFMFDNRIIALSEKTFLRTLIIENIESKYLKNLLHQLTSLLNLTSLTISTIKPVNNDKASIYQQIFQLPSLKFCKISTGVNKDLNDILPCTMNNFSPIEHLVFDERIEWYQLSNFLSYIPYLRYLKVSLKNDRSFELANLSPCLMKNLTHVSLRLYDNMTFIELEELFVNYFPFVQVLYLSPGIQFLNANEWERIISLYLPNLRIFNVYFFITVGYDTNLDLIDEQIKQFQSSFWIDRQFFLDYRFLSAIEYYHYRILYSTNPYRSKYFVICKQFSNVICENGYKFFKSYTCYIKKTTGNKQSQMASNIMTPESNVVHVVLDEKFQDIYKTNEDAIRVIDDGRTCETVKRGLCGCATGKHSYTSGLHSVRIKVNYGDVFLGIRSRNVIPVPDEFAWSAYHGTPSTYGWSTYVGRRCNGIPTFSGIEPNGNGSNIYVLTLNCDERRLSIVHENGTEQDEIEVHPLNAPFPWCLFVQVSKSGSSLTLL
;
A
#
# COMPACT_ATOMS: atom_id res chain seq x y z
N MET A 1 -20.71 67.87 -4.15
CA MET A 1 -20.57 69.20 -3.53
C MET A 1 -21.94 69.84 -3.63
N GLU A 2 -22.60 69.98 -2.48
CA GLU A 2 -23.99 70.42 -2.19
C GLU A 2 -24.48 69.44 -1.10
N SER A 3 -24.45 69.74 0.21
CA SER A 3 -25.14 70.76 1.02
C SER A 3 -26.42 70.22 1.67
N ILE A 4 -26.64 70.62 2.94
CA ILE A 4 -27.94 70.72 3.67
C ILE A 4 -28.34 69.38 4.39
N GLU A 5 -28.76 69.30 5.66
CA GLU A 5 -29.48 70.22 6.54
C GLU A 5 -29.39 69.86 8.05
N HIS A 6 -29.44 70.91 8.88
CA HIS A 6 -30.20 71.12 10.14
C HIS A 6 -30.10 70.20 11.38
N CYS A 7 -29.68 70.86 12.46
CA CYS A 7 -30.04 70.63 13.86
C CYS A 7 -31.54 70.81 14.15
N ARG A 8 -32.07 70.05 15.12
CA ARG A 8 -32.88 70.62 16.22
C ARG A 8 -32.98 69.67 17.43
N THR A 9 -32.51 70.24 18.55
CA THR A 9 -32.88 70.15 19.97
C THR A 9 -34.38 69.90 20.24
N ASP A 10 -34.90 69.40 21.37
CA ASP A 10 -34.41 69.20 22.75
C ASP A 10 -35.45 68.38 23.57
N ASN A 11 -35.01 67.92 24.76
CA ASN A 11 -35.77 67.71 26.02
C ASN A 11 -36.42 66.36 26.40
N PHE A 12 -35.70 65.69 27.32
CA PHE A 12 -36.11 65.11 28.61
C PHE A 12 -37.61 64.85 28.90
N HIS A 13 -37.92 63.57 29.15
CA HIS A 13 -38.58 63.15 30.39
C HIS A 13 -38.13 61.74 30.78
N SER A 14 -37.51 61.64 31.96
CA SER A 14 -37.20 60.38 32.63
C SER A 14 -38.45 59.79 33.29
N VAL A 15 -38.82 58.58 32.91
CA VAL A 15 -39.55 57.66 33.79
C VAL A 15 -38.90 56.29 33.62
N ASN A 16 -38.13 55.90 34.64
CA ASN A 16 -37.70 54.53 34.86
C ASN A 16 -38.96 53.69 35.09
N ASP A 17 -39.19 52.70 34.24
CA ASP A 17 -39.87 51.49 34.68
C ASP A 17 -39.36 50.28 33.92
N GLY A 18 -39.02 49.25 34.70
CA GLY A 18 -38.19 48.14 34.29
C GLY A 18 -38.83 47.32 33.17
N LYS A 19 -38.14 47.24 32.04
CA LYS A 19 -38.18 46.07 31.16
C LYS A 19 -36.76 45.66 30.87
N ARG A 20 -36.42 44.49 31.38
CA ARG A 20 -35.21 43.72 31.07
C ARG A 20 -34.90 43.86 29.58
N GLN A 21 -33.91 44.69 29.25
CA GLN A 21 -33.21 44.55 27.99
C GLN A 21 -32.56 43.18 28.04
N SER A 22 -33.14 42.21 27.34
CA SER A 22 -32.35 41.09 26.87
C SER A 22 -31.25 41.72 26.02
N THR A 23 -30.05 41.82 26.56
CA THR A 23 -28.83 41.85 25.76
C THR A 23 -28.89 40.59 24.91
N GLN A 24 -29.49 40.71 23.72
CA GLN A 24 -29.19 39.82 22.62
C GLN A 24 -27.71 40.00 22.39
N ILE A 25 -26.93 39.10 22.98
CA ILE A 25 -25.61 38.79 22.47
C ILE A 25 -25.91 38.35 21.03
N ASN A 26 -25.76 39.26 20.08
CA ASN A 26 -25.64 38.92 18.68
C ASN A 26 -24.40 38.05 18.60
N ASN A 27 -24.57 36.76 18.86
CA ASN A 27 -23.63 35.75 18.43
C ASN A 27 -23.63 35.89 16.91
N HIS A 28 -22.70 36.68 16.38
CA HIS A 28 -22.32 36.60 14.98
C HIS A 28 -21.82 35.17 14.80
N ILE A 29 -22.74 34.29 14.38
CA ILE A 29 -22.39 32.98 13.90
C ILE A 29 -21.64 33.26 12.62
N SER A 30 -20.31 33.25 12.69
CA SER A 30 -19.45 33.37 11.52
C SER A 30 -19.80 32.24 10.55
N GLN A 31 -20.21 32.59 9.35
CA GLN A 31 -20.47 31.62 8.31
C GLN A 31 -19.15 31.31 7.60
N PHE A 32 -19.02 30.10 7.06
CA PHE A 32 -17.87 29.75 6.22
C PHE A 32 -17.79 30.69 5.00
N GLU A 33 -18.94 31.16 4.52
CA GLU A 33 -19.08 32.16 3.46
C GLU A 33 -18.59 33.56 3.84
N ASP A 34 -18.25 33.83 5.10
CA ASP A 34 -17.69 35.11 5.54
C ASP A 34 -16.15 35.13 5.47
N LEU A 35 -15.52 33.97 5.27
CA LEU A 35 -14.05 33.87 5.13
C LEU A 35 -13.59 34.63 3.89
N SER A 36 -12.37 35.17 3.89
CA SER A 36 -11.81 35.82 2.71
C SER A 36 -11.48 34.81 1.61
N ASN A 37 -11.34 35.28 0.37
CA ASN A 37 -11.02 34.40 -0.76
C ASN A 37 -9.68 33.69 -0.56
N GLU A 38 -8.70 34.37 0.06
CA GLU A 38 -7.36 33.86 0.33
C GLU A 38 -7.42 32.65 1.28
N VAL A 39 -8.20 32.75 2.35
CA VAL A 39 -8.39 31.65 3.31
C VAL A 39 -9.10 30.46 2.64
N ILE A 40 -10.09 30.72 1.78
CA ILE A 40 -10.78 29.65 1.06
C ILE A 40 -9.83 28.94 0.08
N TYR A 41 -8.96 29.67 -0.63
CA TYR A 41 -7.95 29.06 -1.48
C TYR A 41 -6.96 28.22 -0.67
N GLU A 42 -6.52 28.71 0.49
CA GLU A 42 -5.65 27.94 1.39
C GLU A 42 -6.33 26.63 1.82
N VAL A 43 -7.62 26.65 2.16
CA VAL A 43 -8.40 25.43 2.43
C VAL A 43 -8.42 24.50 1.21
N PHE A 44 -8.65 25.04 0.01
CA PHE A 44 -8.67 24.25 -1.22
C PHE A 44 -7.32 23.60 -1.54
N GLU A 45 -6.18 24.18 -1.14
CA GLU A 45 -4.86 23.57 -1.33
C GLU A 45 -4.68 22.24 -0.57
N TYR A 46 -5.39 22.04 0.54
CA TYR A 46 -5.38 20.79 1.30
C TYR A 46 -6.35 19.73 0.75
N LEU A 47 -7.21 20.09 -0.20
CA LEU A 47 -8.22 19.22 -0.77
C LEU A 47 -7.85 18.79 -2.19
N ASP A 48 -8.37 17.65 -2.60
CA ASP A 48 -8.37 17.31 -4.01
C ASP A 48 -9.30 18.24 -4.78
N TYR A 49 -8.87 18.75 -5.94
CA TYR A 49 -9.68 19.69 -6.71
C TYR A 49 -11.02 19.08 -7.16
N TYR A 50 -11.09 17.76 -7.33
CA TYR A 50 -12.36 17.08 -7.59
C TYR A 50 -13.32 17.17 -6.38
N HIS A 51 -12.81 17.05 -5.15
CA HIS A 51 -13.62 17.23 -3.95
C HIS A 51 -14.04 18.69 -3.75
N VAL A 52 -13.17 19.64 -4.11
CA VAL A 52 -13.54 21.06 -4.14
C VAL A 52 -14.70 21.29 -5.10
N TYR A 53 -14.62 20.75 -6.31
CA TYR A 53 -15.70 20.80 -7.29
C TYR A 53 -17.00 20.19 -6.73
N GLN A 54 -16.96 18.96 -6.23
CA GLN A 54 -18.17 18.31 -5.73
C GLN A 54 -18.80 19.02 -4.53
N GLY A 55 -17.98 19.53 -3.62
CA GLY A 55 -18.44 20.15 -2.39
C GLY A 55 -18.91 21.59 -2.56
N PHE A 56 -18.25 22.38 -3.42
CA PHE A 56 -18.39 23.83 -3.42
C PHE A 56 -18.95 24.42 -4.72
N PHE A 57 -18.85 23.72 -5.86
CA PHE A 57 -19.17 24.29 -7.17
C PHE A 57 -20.62 24.77 -7.30
N ASN A 58 -21.57 24.04 -6.71
CA ASN A 58 -23.01 24.34 -6.79
C ASN A 58 -23.56 24.99 -5.51
N LEU A 59 -22.73 25.44 -4.57
CA LEU A 59 -23.22 26.04 -3.32
C LEU A 59 -23.78 27.45 -3.55
N ASN A 60 -22.98 28.33 -4.15
CA ASN A 60 -23.37 29.70 -4.47
C ASN A 60 -22.45 30.28 -5.56
N TYR A 61 -22.82 31.46 -6.07
CA TYR A 61 -22.08 32.16 -7.13
C TYR A 61 -20.61 32.44 -6.74
N ARG A 62 -20.35 32.78 -5.47
CA ARG A 62 -19.00 33.09 -5.00
C ARG A 62 -18.08 31.87 -5.14
N PHE A 63 -18.48 30.70 -4.67
CA PHE A 63 -17.66 29.48 -4.78
C PHE A 63 -17.51 28.99 -6.22
N HIS A 64 -18.52 29.20 -7.07
CA HIS A 64 -18.40 28.96 -8.50
C HIS A 64 -17.33 29.86 -9.13
N SER A 65 -17.38 31.17 -8.90
CA SER A 65 -16.38 32.12 -9.42
C SER A 65 -14.99 31.85 -8.87
N LEU A 66 -14.84 31.46 -7.60
CA LEU A 66 -13.53 31.06 -7.03
C LEU A 66 -12.88 29.89 -7.78
N GLN A 67 -13.67 28.98 -8.32
CA GLN A 67 -13.16 27.83 -9.07
C GLN A 67 -12.89 28.16 -10.54
N MET A 68 -13.70 29.02 -11.15
CA MET A 68 -13.68 29.28 -12.60
C MET A 68 -12.88 30.51 -13.02
N GLU A 69 -12.82 31.55 -12.18
CA GLU A 69 -12.23 32.85 -12.51
C GLU A 69 -10.85 33.06 -11.86
N SER A 70 -10.39 32.09 -11.08
CA SER A 70 -9.10 32.18 -10.40
C SER A 70 -7.93 32.01 -11.38
N ILE A 71 -6.83 32.72 -11.11
CA ILE A 71 -5.57 32.61 -11.86
C ILE A 71 -4.58 31.63 -11.21
N LEU A 72 -4.93 31.08 -10.05
CA LEU A 72 -4.02 30.23 -9.28
C LEU A 72 -3.78 28.89 -10.01
N PRO A 73 -2.60 28.31 -9.99
CA PRO A 73 -2.40 26.97 -10.56
C PRO A 73 -3.32 25.93 -9.90
N ILE A 74 -3.83 24.99 -10.69
CA ILE A 74 -4.66 23.89 -10.17
C ILE A 74 -4.00 22.53 -10.39
N LYS A 75 -4.18 21.66 -9.40
CA LYS A 75 -3.71 20.28 -9.42
C LYS A 75 -4.91 19.36 -9.62
N ILE A 76 -4.95 18.66 -10.74
CA ILE A 76 -6.04 17.76 -11.09
C ILE A 76 -5.59 16.32 -10.85
N ASN A 77 -6.27 15.62 -9.96
CA ASN A 77 -6.11 14.17 -9.82
C ASN A 77 -7.35 13.44 -10.35
N LEU A 78 -7.13 12.60 -11.36
CA LEU A 78 -8.14 11.76 -11.95
C LEU A 78 -8.01 10.35 -11.38
N PHE A 79 -8.63 10.15 -10.21
CA PHE A 79 -8.79 8.84 -9.58
C PHE A 79 -9.71 7.94 -10.39
N PRO A 80 -9.76 6.61 -10.09
CA PRO A 80 -10.75 5.72 -10.67
C PRO A 80 -12.16 6.26 -10.45
N MET A 81 -12.80 6.71 -11.53
CA MET A 81 -14.17 7.24 -11.54
C MET A 81 -14.93 6.71 -12.76
N SER A 82 -16.26 6.73 -12.72
CA SER A 82 -17.05 6.31 -13.88
C SER A 82 -16.86 7.25 -15.07
N GLN A 83 -17.04 6.74 -16.29
CA GLN A 83 -16.93 7.56 -17.50
C GLN A 83 -17.90 8.74 -17.50
N SER A 84 -19.12 8.58 -16.99
CA SER A 84 -20.12 9.66 -16.88
C SER A 84 -19.68 10.77 -15.92
N THR A 85 -19.07 10.38 -14.78
CA THR A 85 -18.52 11.31 -13.80
C THR A 85 -17.35 12.07 -14.38
N PHE A 86 -16.44 11.36 -15.05
CA PHE A 86 -15.31 11.96 -15.73
C PHE A 86 -15.76 12.95 -16.80
N ASN A 87 -16.71 12.58 -17.67
CA ASN A 87 -17.16 13.45 -18.76
C ASN A 87 -17.73 14.78 -18.22
N ARG A 88 -18.49 14.71 -17.11
CA ARG A 88 -19.01 15.90 -16.44
C ARG A 88 -17.89 16.76 -15.87
N TYR A 89 -16.98 16.16 -15.11
CA TYR A 89 -15.85 16.89 -14.52
C TYR A 89 -14.91 17.49 -15.59
N ASN A 90 -14.70 16.76 -16.69
CA ASN A 90 -13.90 17.22 -17.81
C ASN A 90 -14.53 18.46 -18.47
N HIS A 91 -15.84 18.43 -18.70
CA HIS A 91 -16.59 19.54 -19.27
C HIS A 91 -16.63 20.76 -18.33
N ASP A 92 -16.96 20.54 -17.05
CA ASP A 92 -17.23 21.63 -16.12
C ASP A 92 -15.94 22.27 -15.58
N ILE A 93 -14.86 21.50 -15.43
CA ILE A 93 -13.64 21.94 -14.73
C ILE A 93 -12.39 21.83 -15.60
N ILE A 94 -12.11 20.67 -16.19
CA ILE A 94 -10.80 20.45 -16.84
C ILE A 94 -10.65 21.32 -18.09
N ILE A 95 -11.64 21.30 -18.99
CA ILE A 95 -11.60 22.05 -20.25
C ILE A 95 -11.52 23.58 -20.00
N PRO A 96 -12.38 24.17 -19.15
CA PRO A 96 -12.34 25.62 -18.87
C PRO A 96 -11.03 26.09 -18.22
N ASN A 97 -10.39 25.22 -17.43
CA ASN A 97 -9.18 25.57 -16.68
C ASN A 97 -7.88 25.05 -17.31
N THR A 98 -7.90 24.60 -18.57
CA THR A 98 -6.71 24.07 -19.29
C THR A 98 -5.46 24.94 -19.17
N HIS A 99 -5.63 26.26 -19.21
CA HIS A 99 -4.56 27.26 -19.15
C HIS A 99 -3.89 27.38 -17.77
N ARG A 100 -4.46 26.81 -16.70
CA ARG A 100 -3.93 26.93 -15.33
C ARG A 100 -3.67 25.58 -14.65
N ILE A 101 -3.91 24.46 -15.35
CA ILE A 101 -3.52 23.13 -14.87
C ILE A 101 -2.00 23.00 -14.92
N ASP A 102 -1.36 22.97 -13.75
CA ASP A 102 0.10 22.80 -13.64
C ASP A 102 0.49 21.35 -13.33
N THR A 103 -0.43 20.59 -12.73
CA THR A 103 -0.25 19.21 -12.30
C THR A 103 -1.45 18.39 -12.73
N LEU A 104 -1.18 17.29 -13.43
CA LEU A 104 -2.20 16.35 -13.85
C LEU A 104 -1.78 14.93 -13.47
N ARG A 105 -2.62 14.26 -12.70
CA ARG A 105 -2.49 12.83 -12.40
C ARG A 105 -3.63 12.06 -13.06
N ILE A 106 -3.28 11.00 -13.79
CA ILE A 106 -4.22 10.14 -14.52
C ILE A 106 -3.98 8.71 -14.06
N SER A 107 -5.00 8.06 -13.50
CA SER A 107 -4.89 6.69 -12.96
C SER A 107 -5.89 5.69 -13.55
N SER A 108 -6.78 6.14 -14.44
CA SER A 108 -7.84 5.32 -15.02
C SER A 108 -7.53 4.88 -16.45
N TYR A 109 -7.63 3.58 -16.72
CA TYR A 109 -7.27 2.96 -18.00
C TYR A 109 -8.02 3.54 -19.22
N PHE A 110 -9.29 3.92 -19.06
CA PHE A 110 -10.09 4.43 -20.17
C PHE A 110 -9.73 5.87 -20.56
N MET A 111 -9.03 6.62 -19.70
CA MET A 111 -8.71 8.04 -19.94
C MET A 111 -7.52 8.25 -20.90
N PHE A 112 -6.81 7.17 -21.26
CA PHE A 112 -5.64 7.22 -22.14
C PHE A 112 -5.97 7.15 -23.63
N ASP A 113 -7.26 7.02 -23.99
CA ASP A 113 -7.66 7.31 -25.36
C ASP A 113 -7.42 8.80 -25.63
N ASN A 114 -6.56 9.11 -26.60
CA ASN A 114 -6.05 10.45 -26.90
C ASN A 114 -7.15 11.51 -27.14
N ARG A 115 -8.39 11.09 -27.36
CA ARG A 115 -9.54 11.99 -27.55
C ARG A 115 -10.08 12.57 -26.25
N ILE A 116 -9.75 11.95 -25.11
CA ILE A 116 -10.43 12.23 -23.84
C ILE A 116 -9.72 13.34 -23.06
N ILE A 117 -8.38 13.37 -23.10
CA ILE A 117 -7.57 14.41 -22.46
C ILE A 117 -6.57 14.92 -23.50
N ALA A 118 -6.88 16.05 -24.14
CA ALA A 118 -5.94 16.75 -24.99
C ALA A 118 -4.80 17.32 -24.12
N LEU A 119 -3.66 16.62 -24.06
CA LEU A 119 -2.52 17.06 -23.26
C LEU A 119 -1.84 18.26 -23.90
N SER A 120 -1.76 18.29 -25.24
CA SER A 120 -1.14 19.36 -26.02
C SER A 120 -1.71 20.76 -25.77
N GLU A 121 -2.94 20.85 -25.26
CA GLU A 121 -3.60 22.13 -24.93
C GLU A 121 -3.17 22.68 -23.56
N LYS A 122 -2.50 21.87 -22.72
CA LYS A 122 -2.13 22.24 -21.34
C LYS A 122 -0.72 22.83 -21.32
N THR A 123 -0.57 24.00 -21.92
CA THR A 123 0.72 24.67 -22.12
C THR A 123 1.47 25.01 -20.83
N PHE A 124 0.77 25.10 -19.69
CA PHE A 124 1.34 25.37 -18.36
C PHE A 124 1.65 24.11 -17.55
N LEU A 125 1.39 22.92 -18.10
CA LEU A 125 1.61 21.66 -17.38
C LEU A 125 3.09 21.48 -17.04
N ARG A 126 3.39 21.39 -15.74
CA ARG A 126 4.74 21.16 -15.20
C ARG A 126 4.94 19.74 -14.72
N THR A 127 3.89 19.13 -14.18
CA THR A 127 3.93 17.78 -13.61
C THR A 127 2.86 16.89 -14.23
N LEU A 128 3.28 15.76 -14.79
CA LEU A 128 2.38 14.73 -15.31
C LEU A 128 2.66 13.40 -14.61
N ILE A 129 1.63 12.83 -14.00
CA ILE A 129 1.68 11.53 -13.34
C ILE A 129 0.70 10.61 -14.04
N ILE A 130 1.21 9.54 -14.62
CA ILE A 130 0.43 8.54 -15.34
C ILE A 130 0.62 7.21 -14.62
N GLU A 131 -0.48 6.69 -14.10
CA GLU A 131 -0.51 5.43 -13.39
C GLU A 131 -1.37 4.43 -14.14
N ASN A 132 -0.91 3.17 -14.14
CA ASN A 132 -1.65 2.06 -14.74
C ASN A 132 -2.02 2.31 -16.21
N ILE A 133 -1.10 2.84 -17.02
CA ILE A 133 -1.32 2.96 -18.47
C ILE A 133 -1.07 1.61 -19.16
N GLU A 134 -1.92 1.26 -20.14
CA GLU A 134 -1.60 0.15 -21.03
C GLU A 134 -0.50 0.56 -22.02
N SER A 135 0.47 -0.32 -22.25
CA SER A 135 1.62 -0.06 -23.12
C SER A 135 1.25 0.42 -24.53
N LYS A 136 0.11 -0.02 -25.07
CA LYS A 136 -0.40 0.36 -26.40
C LYS A 136 -0.71 1.86 -26.55
N TYR A 137 -1.00 2.56 -25.45
CA TYR A 137 -1.30 4.00 -25.48
C TYR A 137 -0.06 4.89 -25.31
N LEU A 138 1.06 4.32 -24.84
CA LEU A 138 2.22 5.08 -24.41
C LEU A 138 2.87 5.88 -25.55
N LYS A 139 3.05 5.29 -26.73
CA LYS A 139 3.67 5.98 -27.88
C LYS A 139 2.92 7.24 -28.29
N ASN A 140 1.60 7.15 -28.41
CA ASN A 140 0.79 8.30 -28.80
C ASN A 140 0.78 9.38 -27.71
N LEU A 141 0.75 8.97 -26.44
CA LEU A 141 0.85 9.90 -25.32
C LEU A 141 2.19 10.64 -25.34
N LEU A 142 3.31 9.93 -25.53
CA LEU A 142 4.64 10.53 -25.60
C LEU A 142 4.77 11.54 -26.75
N HIS A 143 4.14 11.26 -27.90
CA HIS A 143 4.09 12.21 -29.00
C HIS A 143 3.44 13.54 -28.57
N GLN A 144 2.35 13.52 -27.80
CA GLN A 144 1.73 14.74 -27.27
C GLN A 144 2.65 15.49 -26.30
N LEU A 145 3.43 14.77 -25.48
CA LEU A 145 4.33 15.40 -24.50
C LEU A 145 5.43 16.25 -25.14
N THR A 146 5.81 15.97 -26.40
CA THR A 146 6.81 16.77 -27.12
C THR A 146 6.41 18.24 -27.27
N SER A 147 5.10 18.54 -27.26
CA SER A 147 4.57 19.90 -27.32
C SER A 147 4.60 20.65 -25.97
N LEU A 148 4.86 19.94 -24.86
CA LEU A 148 4.79 20.48 -23.51
C LEU A 148 6.13 21.02 -23.04
N LEU A 149 6.47 22.22 -23.50
CA LEU A 149 7.75 22.87 -23.22
C LEU A 149 7.99 23.16 -21.73
N ASN A 150 6.93 23.21 -20.90
CA ASN A 150 7.03 23.47 -19.47
C ASN A 150 7.04 22.19 -18.61
N LEU A 151 6.96 21.00 -19.23
CA LEU A 151 6.92 19.73 -18.50
C LEU A 151 8.28 19.46 -17.85
N THR A 152 8.33 19.58 -16.53
CA THR A 152 9.56 19.41 -15.72
C THR A 152 9.57 18.13 -14.91
N SER A 153 8.42 17.51 -14.69
CA SER A 153 8.26 16.28 -13.93
C SER A 153 7.34 15.30 -14.64
N LEU A 154 7.81 14.08 -14.85
CA LEU A 154 7.06 13.00 -15.48
C LEU A 154 7.17 11.72 -14.67
N THR A 155 6.03 11.13 -14.32
CA THR A 155 5.96 9.79 -13.73
C THR A 155 5.08 8.90 -14.60
N ILE A 156 5.58 7.73 -14.98
CA ILE A 156 4.85 6.75 -15.79
C ILE A 156 4.94 5.38 -15.12
N SER A 157 3.80 4.73 -14.93
CA SER A 157 3.71 3.32 -14.57
C SER A 157 2.72 2.57 -15.45
N THR A 158 3.11 1.37 -15.91
CA THR A 158 2.27 0.55 -16.80
C THR A 158 1.61 -0.61 -16.05
N ILE A 159 0.42 -1.04 -16.51
CA ILE A 159 -0.27 -2.21 -15.93
C ILE A 159 0.50 -3.51 -16.24
N LYS A 160 0.96 -3.62 -17.49
CA LYS A 160 1.66 -4.80 -18.01
C LYS A 160 3.06 -4.41 -18.48
N PRO A 161 4.00 -5.36 -18.47
CA PRO A 161 5.31 -5.16 -19.06
C PRO A 161 5.22 -4.66 -20.51
N VAL A 162 6.04 -3.66 -20.85
CA VAL A 162 6.24 -3.25 -22.25
C VAL A 162 7.13 -4.30 -22.91
N ASN A 163 6.58 -5.09 -23.84
CA ASN A 163 7.33 -6.21 -24.45
C ASN A 163 8.19 -5.78 -25.65
N ASN A 164 7.78 -4.73 -26.39
CA ASN A 164 8.46 -4.25 -27.61
C ASN A 164 8.67 -2.73 -27.52
N ASP A 165 9.74 -2.21 -28.15
CA ASP A 165 10.05 -0.78 -28.33
C ASP A 165 10.43 0.01 -27.07
N LYS A 166 10.91 -0.65 -26.00
CA LYS A 166 11.33 0.05 -24.78
C LYS A 166 12.38 1.13 -25.05
N ALA A 167 13.38 0.83 -25.89
CA ALA A 167 14.43 1.78 -26.27
C ALA A 167 13.84 3.06 -26.90
N SER A 168 12.90 2.91 -27.83
CA SER A 168 12.22 4.05 -28.50
C SER A 168 11.39 4.87 -27.52
N ILE A 169 10.70 4.22 -26.58
CA ILE A 169 9.92 4.86 -25.52
C ILE A 169 10.84 5.70 -24.63
N TYR A 170 11.93 5.12 -24.13
CA TYR A 170 12.88 5.84 -23.27
C TYR A 170 13.56 6.99 -24.01
N GLN A 171 13.89 6.79 -25.29
CA GLN A 171 14.46 7.84 -26.12
C GLN A 171 13.52 9.05 -26.21
N GLN A 172 12.24 8.82 -26.50
CA GLN A 172 11.24 9.89 -26.58
C GLN A 172 11.09 10.62 -25.24
N ILE A 173 11.09 9.90 -24.13
CA ILE A 173 10.97 10.50 -22.79
C ILE A 173 12.19 11.37 -22.47
N PHE A 174 13.39 10.85 -22.71
CA PHE A 174 14.62 11.56 -22.34
C PHE A 174 14.95 12.73 -23.26
N GLN A 175 14.35 12.79 -24.46
CA GLN A 175 14.40 13.93 -25.37
C GLN A 175 13.44 15.07 -25.00
N LEU A 176 12.61 14.92 -23.95
CA LEU A 176 11.73 15.98 -23.51
C LEU A 176 12.57 17.18 -22.98
N PRO A 177 12.41 18.39 -23.55
CA PRO A 177 13.42 19.46 -23.49
C PRO A 177 13.57 20.11 -22.11
N SER A 178 12.56 20.01 -21.24
CA SER A 178 12.54 20.64 -19.93
C SER A 178 12.46 19.64 -18.78
N LEU A 179 12.55 18.34 -19.07
CA LEU A 179 12.27 17.29 -18.10
C LEU A 179 13.42 17.16 -17.08
N LYS A 180 13.17 17.55 -15.83
CA LYS A 180 14.15 17.49 -14.73
C LYS A 180 13.97 16.28 -13.85
N PHE A 181 12.73 15.89 -13.57
CA PHE A 181 12.38 14.72 -12.76
C PHE A 181 11.69 13.67 -13.64
N CYS A 182 12.20 12.45 -13.61
CA CYS A 182 11.62 11.34 -14.35
C CYS A 182 11.52 10.08 -13.48
N LYS A 183 10.32 9.51 -13.40
CA LYS A 183 10.09 8.20 -12.79
C LYS A 183 9.43 7.26 -13.79
N ILE A 184 10.03 6.10 -14.03
CA ILE A 184 9.56 5.14 -15.02
C ILE A 184 9.46 3.76 -14.37
N SER A 185 8.30 3.12 -14.52
CA SER A 185 8.05 1.72 -14.13
C SER A 185 7.21 1.03 -15.20
N THR A 186 7.86 0.37 -16.16
CA THR A 186 7.20 -0.28 -17.30
C THR A 186 7.02 -1.79 -17.12
N GLY A 187 7.13 -2.28 -15.88
CA GLY A 187 6.96 -3.68 -15.50
C GLY A 187 8.21 -4.54 -15.66
N VAL A 188 8.38 -5.50 -14.74
CA VAL A 188 9.53 -6.41 -14.71
C VAL A 188 9.34 -7.52 -15.74
N ASN A 189 9.86 -7.34 -16.94
CA ASN A 189 10.10 -8.46 -17.86
C ASN A 189 11.49 -9.06 -17.63
N LYS A 190 11.67 -10.31 -18.09
CA LYS A 190 12.98 -10.98 -18.15
C LYS A 190 13.89 -10.17 -19.07
N ASP A 191 14.84 -9.47 -18.45
CA ASP A 191 16.02 -8.83 -19.03
C ASP A 191 15.77 -7.75 -20.13
N LEU A 192 16.41 -6.58 -19.97
CA LEU A 192 16.51 -5.60 -21.05
C LEU A 192 17.55 -6.12 -22.07
N ASN A 193 17.16 -7.05 -22.93
CA ASN A 193 17.97 -7.35 -24.12
C ASN A 193 17.98 -6.16 -25.11
N ASP A 194 17.04 -5.22 -24.96
CA ASP A 194 16.95 -4.01 -25.77
C ASP A 194 17.96 -2.96 -25.29
N ILE A 195 18.80 -2.50 -26.21
CA ILE A 195 19.83 -1.48 -25.97
C ILE A 195 19.15 -0.16 -25.54
N LEU A 196 19.53 0.35 -24.36
CA LEU A 196 19.13 1.69 -23.91
C LEU A 196 19.57 2.75 -24.93
N PRO A 197 18.80 3.84 -25.13
CA PRO A 197 19.12 4.84 -26.13
C PRO A 197 20.52 5.43 -25.91
N CYS A 198 21.35 5.34 -26.95
CA CYS A 198 22.70 5.88 -27.00
C CYS A 198 22.75 6.91 -28.13
N THR A 199 22.59 8.20 -27.83
CA THR A 199 22.81 9.26 -28.84
C THR A 199 23.80 10.28 -28.32
N MET A 200 24.90 10.47 -29.05
CA MET A 200 26.07 11.25 -28.62
C MET A 200 25.83 12.77 -28.60
N ASN A 201 24.71 13.27 -29.14
CA ASN A 201 24.58 14.69 -29.48
C ASN A 201 23.45 15.47 -28.78
N ASN A 202 22.51 14.81 -28.08
CA ASN A 202 21.33 15.48 -27.49
C ASN A 202 21.14 15.10 -26.01
N PHE A 203 21.93 15.67 -25.11
CA PHE A 203 21.84 15.34 -23.68
C PHE A 203 20.46 15.60 -23.08
N SER A 204 20.03 14.68 -22.24
CA SER A 204 18.80 14.83 -21.48
C SER A 204 18.97 15.84 -20.34
N PRO A 205 17.99 16.74 -20.10
CA PRO A 205 18.02 17.71 -19.00
C PRO A 205 17.72 17.09 -17.62
N ILE A 206 17.51 15.78 -17.53
CA ILE A 206 17.10 15.10 -16.30
C ILE A 206 18.16 15.27 -15.21
N GLU A 207 17.70 15.76 -14.05
CA GLU A 207 18.49 15.93 -12.82
C GLU A 207 18.16 14.82 -11.80
N HIS A 208 16.94 14.28 -11.83
CA HIS A 208 16.44 13.25 -10.92
C HIS A 208 15.79 12.10 -11.68
N LEU A 209 16.38 10.91 -11.59
CA LEU A 209 15.89 9.72 -12.28
C LEU A 209 15.56 8.59 -11.31
N VAL A 210 14.33 8.09 -11.38
CA VAL A 210 13.89 6.85 -10.74
C VAL A 210 13.51 5.85 -11.83
N PHE A 211 14.40 4.89 -12.06
CA PHE A 211 14.25 3.89 -13.10
C PHE A 211 14.01 2.53 -12.45
N ASP A 212 12.73 2.17 -12.26
CA ASP A 212 12.33 0.92 -11.61
C ASP A 212 12.40 -0.27 -12.59
N GLU A 213 13.46 -0.32 -13.39
CA GLU A 213 13.78 -1.37 -14.38
C GLU A 213 15.14 -2.02 -14.04
N ARG A 214 15.41 -3.17 -14.64
CA ARG A 214 16.72 -3.83 -14.53
C ARG A 214 17.63 -3.37 -15.65
N ILE A 215 18.71 -2.65 -15.31
CA ILE A 215 19.76 -2.28 -16.26
C ILE A 215 20.91 -3.29 -16.16
N GLU A 216 21.39 -3.74 -17.31
CA GLU A 216 22.59 -4.57 -17.38
C GLU A 216 23.83 -3.71 -17.21
N TRP A 217 24.80 -4.22 -16.45
CA TRP A 217 26.00 -3.50 -16.09
C TRP A 217 26.70 -2.78 -17.26
N TYR A 218 26.91 -3.47 -18.38
CA TYR A 218 27.62 -2.92 -19.53
C TYR A 218 26.87 -1.78 -20.22
N GLN A 219 25.56 -1.63 -20.00
CA GLN A 219 24.75 -0.56 -20.57
C GLN A 219 24.85 0.74 -19.76
N LEU A 220 25.36 0.69 -18.53
CA LEU A 220 25.33 1.79 -17.58
C LEU A 220 26.13 3.01 -18.07
N SER A 221 27.32 2.81 -18.64
CA SER A 221 28.15 3.90 -19.17
C SER A 221 27.43 4.69 -20.25
N ASN A 222 26.88 3.99 -21.23
CA ASN A 222 26.15 4.58 -22.33
C ASN A 222 24.90 5.32 -21.83
N PHE A 223 24.16 4.69 -20.92
CA PHE A 223 22.97 5.27 -20.31
C PHE A 223 23.28 6.57 -19.54
N LEU A 224 24.31 6.56 -18.69
CA LEU A 224 24.69 7.73 -17.90
C LEU A 224 25.29 8.85 -18.77
N SER A 225 26.00 8.51 -19.85
CA SER A 225 26.53 9.51 -20.78
C SER A 225 25.44 10.37 -21.41
N TYR A 226 24.21 9.86 -21.49
CA TYR A 226 23.07 10.59 -22.03
C TYR A 226 22.43 11.58 -21.04
N ILE A 227 22.73 11.46 -19.74
CA ILE A 227 22.09 12.24 -18.67
C ILE A 227 23.18 12.89 -17.79
N PRO A 228 24.04 13.76 -18.35
CA PRO A 228 25.23 14.28 -17.64
C PRO A 228 24.89 15.21 -16.45
N TYR A 229 23.66 15.71 -16.37
CA TYR A 229 23.21 16.62 -15.30
C TYR A 229 22.63 15.90 -14.09
N LEU A 230 22.67 14.56 -14.07
CA LEU A 230 22.05 13.76 -13.03
C LEU A 230 22.65 14.05 -11.65
N ARG A 231 21.76 14.31 -10.69
CA ARG A 231 22.06 14.55 -9.27
C ARG A 231 21.55 13.44 -8.38
N TYR A 232 20.45 12.80 -8.80
CA TYR A 232 19.82 11.69 -8.12
C TYR A 232 19.55 10.54 -9.10
N LEU A 233 20.04 9.34 -8.77
CA LEU A 233 19.80 8.12 -9.53
C LEU A 233 19.22 7.04 -8.61
N LYS A 234 18.08 6.48 -8.99
CA LYS A 234 17.59 5.22 -8.44
C LYS A 234 17.43 4.20 -9.57
N VAL A 235 18.11 3.06 -9.47
CA VAL A 235 18.10 2.02 -10.51
C VAL A 235 18.30 0.63 -9.91
N SER A 236 17.90 -0.40 -10.65
CA SER A 236 18.26 -1.78 -10.31
C SER A 236 19.29 -2.33 -11.29
N LEU A 237 20.40 -2.88 -10.80
CA LEU A 237 21.52 -3.37 -11.60
C LEU A 237 21.61 -4.89 -11.55
N LYS A 238 21.84 -5.50 -12.71
CA LYS A 238 22.14 -6.92 -12.88
C LYS A 238 23.48 -7.06 -13.60
N ASN A 239 24.29 -8.01 -13.15
CA ASN A 239 25.46 -8.44 -13.90
C ASN A 239 25.10 -9.67 -14.73
N ASP A 240 25.36 -9.64 -16.04
CA ASP A 240 25.34 -10.84 -16.87
C ASP A 240 26.78 -11.32 -17.04
N ARG A 241 27.04 -12.57 -16.63
CA ARG A 241 28.40 -13.16 -16.60
C ARG A 241 29.00 -13.36 -18.00
N SER A 242 28.26 -13.04 -19.05
CA SER A 242 28.63 -13.22 -20.46
C SER A 242 29.53 -12.12 -21.02
N PHE A 243 29.63 -10.96 -20.37
CA PHE A 243 30.40 -9.81 -20.86
C PHE A 243 31.68 -9.57 -20.05
N GLU A 244 32.83 -9.63 -20.73
CA GLU A 244 34.11 -9.21 -20.15
C GLU A 244 34.11 -7.69 -19.91
N LEU A 245 34.39 -7.30 -18.66
CA LEU A 245 34.42 -5.90 -18.21
C LEU A 245 35.47 -5.01 -18.91
N ALA A 246 36.35 -5.58 -19.74
CA ALA A 246 37.58 -4.96 -20.22
C ALA A 246 37.41 -3.71 -21.11
N ASN A 247 36.19 -3.31 -21.49
CA ASN A 247 35.97 -2.25 -22.48
C ASN A 247 35.07 -1.07 -22.03
N LEU A 248 34.80 -0.91 -20.73
CA LEU A 248 33.97 0.22 -20.27
C LEU A 248 34.83 1.48 -20.04
N SER A 249 34.58 2.52 -20.83
CA SER A 249 35.12 3.86 -20.57
C SER A 249 34.50 4.45 -19.29
N PRO A 250 35.30 4.93 -18.32
CA PRO A 250 34.77 5.57 -17.12
C PRO A 250 33.90 6.79 -17.45
N CYS A 251 32.77 6.94 -16.75
CA CYS A 251 31.87 8.08 -16.90
C CYS A 251 31.68 8.75 -15.54
N LEU A 252 32.59 9.66 -15.21
CA LEU A 252 32.62 10.31 -13.89
C LEU A 252 31.47 11.32 -13.74
N MET A 253 30.46 10.94 -12.96
CA MET A 253 29.27 11.76 -12.74
C MET A 253 29.47 12.78 -11.62
N LYS A 254 30.14 13.90 -11.92
CA LYS A 254 30.49 14.94 -10.92
C LYS A 254 29.31 15.51 -10.13
N ASN A 255 28.13 15.58 -10.76
CA ASN A 255 26.93 16.15 -10.14
C ASN A 255 26.11 15.10 -9.37
N LEU A 256 26.40 13.80 -9.55
CA LEU A 256 25.63 12.72 -8.98
C LEU A 256 26.01 12.53 -7.51
N THR A 257 25.16 13.05 -6.64
CA THR A 257 25.37 13.07 -5.19
C THR A 257 24.51 12.06 -4.46
N HIS A 258 23.40 11.62 -5.07
CA HIS A 258 22.45 10.70 -4.47
C HIS A 258 22.26 9.48 -5.37
N VAL A 259 22.55 8.29 -4.82
CA VAL A 259 22.45 7.03 -5.55
C VAL A 259 21.68 6.01 -4.73
N SER A 260 20.72 5.34 -5.37
CA SER A 260 19.93 4.25 -4.79
C SER A 260 19.98 3.03 -5.71
N LEU A 261 20.66 1.97 -5.31
CA LEU A 261 20.85 0.78 -6.12
C LEU A 261 20.15 -0.42 -5.52
N ARG A 262 19.43 -1.17 -6.36
CA ARG A 262 19.06 -2.56 -6.05
C ARG A 262 19.99 -3.48 -6.84
N LEU A 263 20.76 -4.30 -6.14
CA LEU A 263 21.72 -5.21 -6.78
C LEU A 263 21.11 -6.61 -6.84
N TYR A 264 21.12 -7.24 -8.01
CA TYR A 264 20.65 -8.61 -8.19
C TYR A 264 21.79 -9.64 -8.05
N ASP A 265 21.39 -10.89 -7.88
CA ASP A 265 22.27 -12.03 -7.65
C ASP A 265 23.32 -12.15 -8.76
N ASN A 266 24.56 -12.48 -8.37
CA ASN A 266 25.81 -12.59 -9.16
C ASN A 266 26.76 -11.40 -9.15
N MET A 267 26.37 -10.23 -8.61
CA MET A 267 27.34 -9.14 -8.46
C MET A 267 28.32 -9.43 -7.31
N THR A 268 29.60 -9.15 -7.52
CA THR A 268 30.68 -9.29 -6.52
C THR A 268 31.09 -7.94 -5.91
N PHE A 269 31.86 -7.97 -4.81
CA PHE A 269 32.46 -6.74 -4.25
C PHE A 269 33.42 -6.03 -5.21
N ILE A 270 34.17 -6.78 -6.03
CA ILE A 270 35.12 -6.22 -7.01
C ILE A 270 34.38 -5.39 -8.06
N GLU A 271 33.31 -5.96 -8.63
CA GLU A 271 32.47 -5.26 -9.61
C GLU A 271 31.82 -4.01 -8.99
N LEU A 272 31.45 -4.10 -7.71
CA LEU A 272 30.87 -2.97 -6.99
C LEU A 272 31.90 -1.86 -6.70
N GLU A 273 33.16 -2.21 -6.45
CA GLU A 273 34.25 -1.22 -6.34
C GLU A 273 34.44 -0.48 -7.65
N GLU A 274 34.46 -1.19 -8.78
CA GLU A 274 34.57 -0.58 -10.10
C GLU A 274 33.39 0.36 -10.38
N LEU A 275 32.18 0.06 -9.89
CA LEU A 275 31.03 0.96 -9.96
C LEU A 275 31.36 2.30 -9.30
N PHE A 276 31.84 2.24 -8.06
CA PHE A 276 32.07 3.42 -7.24
C PHE A 276 33.23 4.25 -7.79
N VAL A 277 34.29 3.59 -8.25
CA VAL A 277 35.46 4.25 -8.85
C VAL A 277 35.09 4.93 -10.17
N ASN A 278 34.37 4.23 -11.06
CA ASN A 278 34.18 4.70 -12.44
C ASN A 278 32.98 5.64 -12.62
N TYR A 279 31.97 5.52 -11.76
CA TYR A 279 30.71 6.26 -11.94
C TYR A 279 30.32 7.13 -10.75
N PHE A 280 30.54 6.64 -9.52
CA PHE A 280 29.95 7.23 -8.31
C PHE A 280 30.95 7.80 -7.27
N PRO A 281 32.11 8.38 -7.64
CA PRO A 281 33.11 8.80 -6.65
C PRO A 281 32.70 10.03 -5.83
N PHE A 282 31.67 10.78 -6.26
CA PHE A 282 31.20 12.00 -5.60
C PHE A 282 29.90 11.81 -4.81
N VAL A 283 29.47 10.56 -4.61
CA VAL A 283 28.22 10.26 -3.90
C VAL A 283 28.33 10.67 -2.43
N GLN A 284 27.29 11.37 -1.98
CA GLN A 284 27.11 11.81 -0.60
C GLN A 284 26.02 10.99 0.11
N VAL A 285 25.04 10.49 -0.65
CA VAL A 285 23.92 9.70 -0.14
C VAL A 285 23.80 8.42 -0.94
N LEU A 286 24.02 7.29 -0.27
CA LEU A 286 23.97 5.97 -0.89
C LEU A 286 22.93 5.09 -0.19
N TYR A 287 21.93 4.66 -0.96
CA TYR A 287 20.96 3.65 -0.57
C TYR A 287 21.23 2.37 -1.34
N LEU A 288 21.32 1.24 -0.65
CA LEU A 288 21.58 -0.05 -1.29
C LEU A 288 20.56 -1.08 -0.87
N SER A 289 20.19 -1.94 -1.80
CA SER A 289 19.41 -3.15 -1.56
C SER A 289 20.14 -4.35 -2.17
N PRO A 290 21.24 -4.82 -1.55
CA PRO A 290 22.04 -5.93 -2.07
C PRO A 290 21.56 -7.30 -1.59
N GLY A 291 22.08 -8.36 -2.22
CA GLY A 291 21.91 -9.74 -1.77
C GLY A 291 22.80 -10.10 -0.57
N ILE A 292 22.60 -11.30 -0.01
CA ILE A 292 23.30 -11.78 1.20
C ILE A 292 24.83 -11.87 1.03
N GLN A 293 25.33 -12.04 -0.19
CA GLN A 293 26.77 -12.09 -0.46
C GLN A 293 27.52 -10.79 -0.08
N PHE A 294 26.79 -9.69 0.07
CA PHE A 294 27.33 -8.40 0.52
C PHE A 294 27.23 -8.20 2.04
N LEU A 295 26.83 -9.23 2.81
CA LEU A 295 26.74 -9.17 4.27
C LEU A 295 28.14 -9.34 4.89
N ASN A 296 29.01 -8.35 4.67
CA ASN A 296 30.37 -8.30 5.21
C ASN A 296 30.71 -6.85 5.57
N ALA A 297 30.74 -6.54 6.87
CA ALA A 297 30.94 -5.17 7.33
C ALA A 297 32.36 -4.65 7.03
N ASN A 298 33.37 -5.51 7.11
CA ASN A 298 34.77 -5.12 6.90
C ASN A 298 35.04 -4.71 5.45
N GLU A 299 34.47 -5.45 4.48
CA GLU A 299 34.59 -5.08 3.07
C GLU A 299 33.86 -3.76 2.77
N TRP A 300 32.67 -3.57 3.35
CA TRP A 300 31.97 -2.28 3.23
C TRP A 300 32.76 -1.12 3.82
N GLU A 301 33.31 -1.30 5.03
CA GLU A 301 34.16 -0.30 5.68
C GLU A 301 35.37 0.06 4.82
N ARG A 302 36.04 -0.93 4.22
CA ARG A 302 37.16 -0.72 3.30
C ARG A 302 36.73 0.06 2.06
N ILE A 303 35.66 -0.36 1.40
CA ILE A 303 35.17 0.26 0.15
C ILE A 303 34.74 1.71 0.41
N ILE A 304 33.99 1.96 1.48
CA ILE A 304 33.52 3.30 1.84
C ILE A 304 34.74 4.20 2.12
N SER A 305 35.70 3.70 2.90
CA SER A 305 36.88 4.48 3.28
C SER A 305 37.80 4.80 2.10
N LEU A 306 37.91 3.90 1.11
CA LEU A 306 38.78 4.09 -0.06
C LEU A 306 38.12 4.88 -1.18
N TYR A 307 36.85 4.60 -1.50
CA TYR A 307 36.24 5.06 -2.76
C TYR A 307 35.08 6.02 -2.59
N LEU A 308 34.54 6.18 -1.37
CA LEU A 308 33.39 7.06 -1.10
C LEU A 308 33.73 8.13 -0.04
N PRO A 309 34.77 8.96 -0.25
CA PRO A 309 35.26 9.90 0.77
C PRO A 309 34.24 11.00 1.12
N ASN A 310 33.26 11.25 0.25
CA ASN A 310 32.24 12.28 0.42
C ASN A 310 30.94 11.75 1.05
N LEU A 311 30.88 10.46 1.40
CA LEU A 311 29.67 9.80 1.87
C LEU A 311 29.25 10.31 3.25
N ARG A 312 28.02 10.82 3.32
CA ARG A 312 27.40 11.37 4.55
C ARG A 312 26.25 10.52 5.04
N ILE A 313 25.53 9.87 4.12
CA ILE A 313 24.40 9.00 4.44
C ILE A 313 24.63 7.69 3.71
N PHE A 314 24.72 6.61 4.49
CA PHE A 314 24.77 5.25 3.99
C PHE A 314 23.66 4.45 4.64
N ASN A 315 22.77 3.92 3.80
CA ASN A 315 21.70 3.04 4.24
C ASN A 315 21.70 1.79 3.37
N VAL A 316 21.84 0.64 4.01
CA VAL A 316 21.82 -0.66 3.34
C VAL A 316 20.63 -1.47 3.84
N TYR A 317 19.87 -2.03 2.90
CA TYR A 317 18.69 -2.84 3.15
C TYR A 317 18.88 -4.24 2.57
N PHE A 318 19.14 -5.23 3.41
CA PHE A 318 19.28 -6.62 2.95
C PHE A 318 17.93 -7.31 2.88
N PHE A 319 17.67 -8.01 1.78
CA PHE A 319 16.58 -8.99 1.70
C PHE A 319 17.19 -10.40 1.68
N ILE A 320 17.11 -11.10 2.82
CA ILE A 320 17.76 -12.39 3.02
C ILE A 320 16.70 -13.49 2.93
N THR A 321 16.85 -14.38 1.94
CA THR A 321 16.07 -15.62 1.87
C THR A 321 16.92 -16.76 2.43
N VAL A 322 16.40 -17.49 3.41
CA VAL A 322 17.14 -18.54 4.12
C VAL A 322 16.57 -19.89 3.76
N GLY A 323 17.45 -20.72 3.19
CA GLY A 323 17.19 -22.12 2.89
C GLY A 323 17.56 -23.04 4.06
N TYR A 324 17.33 -24.34 3.87
CA TYR A 324 17.57 -25.38 4.89
C TYR A 324 19.01 -25.40 5.43
N ASP A 325 20.00 -25.11 4.59
CA ASP A 325 21.41 -25.19 4.95
C ASP A 325 22.00 -23.85 5.42
N THR A 326 21.17 -22.81 5.58
CA THR A 326 21.67 -21.48 5.95
C THR A 326 21.96 -21.41 7.45
N ASN A 327 23.23 -21.25 7.81
CA ASN A 327 23.66 -21.09 9.19
C ASN A 327 23.27 -19.69 9.72
N LEU A 328 22.25 -19.66 10.57
CA LEU A 328 21.72 -18.44 11.19
C LEU A 328 22.72 -17.77 12.14
N ASP A 329 23.47 -18.56 12.91
CA ASP A 329 24.45 -18.03 13.86
C ASP A 329 25.55 -17.27 13.11
N LEU A 330 25.97 -17.77 11.95
CA LEU A 330 26.92 -17.09 11.07
C LEU A 330 26.37 -15.76 10.55
N ILE A 331 25.09 -15.70 10.17
CA ILE A 331 24.43 -14.46 9.73
C ILE A 331 24.35 -13.45 10.88
N ASP A 332 23.96 -13.89 12.07
CA ASP A 332 23.91 -13.06 13.28
C ASP A 332 25.30 -12.51 13.63
N GLU A 333 26.35 -13.33 13.52
CA GLU A 333 27.74 -12.90 13.68
C GLU A 333 28.15 -11.85 12.65
N GLN A 334 27.79 -12.02 11.38
CA GLN A 334 28.07 -11.04 10.33
C GLN A 334 27.32 -9.72 10.56
N ILE A 335 26.06 -9.76 11.00
CA ILE A 335 25.28 -8.56 11.31
C ILE A 335 25.90 -7.77 12.47
N LYS A 336 26.39 -8.46 13.51
CA LYS A 336 27.04 -7.81 14.67
C LYS A 336 28.27 -7.00 14.26
N GLN A 337 28.93 -7.35 13.15
CA GLN A 337 30.08 -6.58 12.65
C GLN A 337 29.70 -5.15 12.22
N PHE A 338 28.43 -4.90 11.86
CA PHE A 338 27.91 -3.55 11.55
C PHE A 338 27.65 -2.68 12.80
N GLN A 339 28.13 -3.11 13.97
CA GLN A 339 28.07 -2.35 15.23
C GLN A 339 29.46 -1.85 15.68
N SER A 340 30.48 -1.92 14.81
CA SER A 340 31.78 -1.31 15.12
C SER A 340 31.66 0.22 15.23
N SER A 341 32.66 0.87 15.84
CA SER A 341 32.69 2.34 15.96
C SER A 341 32.59 3.04 14.60
N PHE A 342 33.14 2.44 13.54
CA PHE A 342 33.02 2.96 12.18
C PHE A 342 31.56 3.25 11.78
N TRP A 343 30.65 2.33 12.09
CA TRP A 343 29.22 2.41 11.76
C TRP A 343 28.45 3.32 12.71
N ILE A 344 28.67 3.15 14.02
CA ILE A 344 27.96 3.89 15.07
C ILE A 344 28.29 5.38 15.00
N ASP A 345 29.58 5.73 14.93
CA ASP A 345 30.03 7.13 14.96
C ASP A 345 29.56 7.91 13.73
N ARG A 346 29.42 7.22 12.58
CA ARG A 346 28.90 7.80 11.33
C ARG A 346 27.37 7.75 11.22
N GLN A 347 26.69 7.13 12.19
CA GLN A 347 25.25 6.90 12.15
C GLN A 347 24.80 6.20 10.85
N PHE A 348 25.61 5.24 10.39
CA PHE A 348 25.29 4.45 9.22
C PHE A 348 24.45 3.25 9.63
N PHE A 349 23.28 3.14 9.00
CA PHE A 349 22.28 2.17 9.44
C PHE A 349 22.15 1.04 8.43
N LEU A 350 22.23 -0.17 8.97
CA LEU A 350 21.82 -1.41 8.35
C LEU A 350 20.39 -1.74 8.75
N ASP A 351 19.56 -1.96 7.74
CA ASP A 351 18.26 -2.57 7.83
C ASP A 351 18.33 -3.95 7.16
N TYR A 352 17.65 -4.96 7.70
CA TYR A 352 17.43 -6.19 6.95
C TYR A 352 16.06 -6.80 7.19
N ARG A 353 15.59 -7.51 6.17
CA ARG A 353 14.42 -8.38 6.21
C ARG A 353 14.85 -9.81 5.96
N PHE A 354 14.52 -10.65 6.92
CA PHE A 354 14.67 -12.10 6.83
C PHE A 354 13.40 -12.73 6.25
N LEU A 355 13.54 -13.71 5.37
CA LEU A 355 12.47 -14.61 4.93
C LEU A 355 12.98 -16.05 5.03
N SER A 356 12.53 -16.79 6.04
CA SER A 356 12.80 -18.24 6.11
C SER A 356 11.87 -18.99 5.16
N ALA A 357 12.43 -19.96 4.43
CA ALA A 357 11.68 -20.98 3.72
C ALA A 357 11.70 -22.34 4.44
N ILE A 358 12.25 -22.40 5.66
CA ILE A 358 12.34 -23.63 6.45
C ILE A 358 10.94 -24.01 6.90
N GLU A 359 10.41 -25.09 6.34
CA GLU A 359 9.14 -25.79 6.66
C GLU A 359 7.97 -24.90 7.08
N TYR A 360 7.07 -24.57 6.16
CA TYR A 360 5.72 -24.00 6.43
C TYR A 360 5.66 -22.64 7.16
N TYR A 361 6.78 -22.09 7.65
CA TYR A 361 6.83 -20.85 8.41
C TYR A 361 7.57 -19.72 7.66
N HIS A 362 6.82 -18.74 7.16
CA HIS A 362 7.40 -17.48 6.73
C HIS A 362 7.60 -16.57 7.94
N TYR A 363 8.70 -16.75 8.66
CA TYR A 363 9.14 -15.73 9.61
C TYR A 363 9.65 -14.53 8.81
N ARG A 364 9.07 -13.36 9.07
CA ARG A 364 9.68 -12.08 8.68
C ARG A 364 10.32 -11.47 9.91
N ILE A 365 11.65 -11.42 9.93
CA ILE A 365 12.38 -10.63 10.92
C ILE A 365 12.74 -9.32 10.24
N LEU A 366 12.24 -8.22 10.77
CA LEU A 366 12.70 -6.88 10.42
C LEU A 366 13.66 -6.43 11.51
N TYR A 367 14.88 -6.12 11.15
CA TYR A 367 15.86 -5.54 12.06
C TYR A 367 16.39 -4.23 11.49
N SER A 368 16.64 -3.29 12.40
CA SER A 368 17.30 -2.04 12.11
C SER A 368 18.35 -1.77 13.18
N THR A 369 19.54 -1.36 12.74
CA THR A 369 20.55 -0.75 13.62
C THR A 369 20.18 0.69 14.00
N ASN A 370 19.18 1.29 13.37
CA ASN A 370 18.70 2.63 13.71
C ASN A 370 17.93 2.59 15.04
N PRO A 371 18.35 3.32 16.09
CA PRO A 371 17.72 3.27 17.40
C PRO A 371 16.28 3.82 17.41
N TYR A 372 15.89 4.60 16.40
CA TYR A 372 14.55 5.19 16.23
C TYR A 372 13.64 4.38 15.31
N ARG A 373 14.17 3.36 14.62
CA ARG A 373 13.36 2.38 13.89
C ARG A 373 13.17 1.15 14.76
N SER A 374 12.05 0.47 14.62
CA SER A 374 11.69 -0.68 15.43
C SER A 374 12.80 -1.74 15.41
N LYS A 375 13.30 -2.09 16.61
CA LYS A 375 14.47 -2.97 16.73
C LYS A 375 14.21 -4.39 16.23
N TYR A 376 12.98 -4.90 16.38
CA TYR A 376 12.61 -6.22 15.89
C TYR A 376 11.09 -6.27 15.67
N PHE A 377 10.65 -6.73 14.50
CA PHE A 377 9.34 -7.36 14.36
C PHE A 377 9.57 -8.78 13.87
N VAL A 378 9.23 -9.77 14.69
CA VAL A 378 9.07 -11.14 14.24
C VAL A 378 7.62 -11.31 13.87
N ILE A 379 7.30 -11.29 12.58
CA ILE A 379 6.01 -11.76 12.12
C ILE A 379 6.15 -13.28 11.98
N CYS A 380 5.84 -14.00 13.06
CA CYS A 380 5.58 -15.43 12.98
C CYS A 380 4.22 -15.62 12.30
N LYS A 381 4.18 -16.34 11.17
CA LYS A 381 3.16 -17.38 11.06
C LYS A 381 3.51 -18.38 12.17
N GLN A 382 2.67 -18.63 13.16
CA GLN A 382 2.89 -19.76 14.07
C GLN A 382 1.73 -20.75 13.94
N PHE A 383 2.11 -22.01 13.73
CA PHE A 383 1.33 -23.24 13.65
C PHE A 383 1.51 -24.01 14.98
N SER A 384 0.64 -25.00 15.18
CA SER A 384 0.58 -25.95 16.28
C SER A 384 1.71 -27.01 16.33
N ASN A 385 2.12 -27.33 17.56
CA ASN A 385 2.62 -28.59 18.12
C ASN A 385 3.23 -29.66 17.18
N VAL A 386 4.50 -29.49 16.82
CA VAL A 386 5.44 -30.62 16.69
C VAL A 386 6.76 -30.21 17.36
N ILE A 387 7.19 -31.01 18.33
CA ILE A 387 8.42 -30.80 19.10
C ILE A 387 9.61 -31.18 18.21
N CYS A 388 10.33 -30.17 17.72
CA CYS A 388 11.71 -30.32 17.26
C CYS A 388 12.64 -29.76 18.36
N GLU A 389 13.36 -30.64 19.06
CA GLU A 389 14.25 -30.30 20.18
C GLU A 389 15.34 -29.26 19.84
N ASN A 390 15.67 -29.09 18.56
CA ASN A 390 16.65 -28.10 18.11
C ASN A 390 16.09 -26.66 18.06
N GLY A 391 14.80 -26.49 17.75
CA GLY A 391 14.13 -25.18 17.81
C GLY A 391 13.82 -24.72 19.24
N TYR A 392 13.67 -25.67 20.17
CA TYR A 392 13.39 -25.37 21.59
C TYR A 392 14.65 -24.88 22.34
N LYS A 393 15.84 -25.38 21.96
CA LYS A 393 17.13 -24.85 22.47
C LYS A 393 17.34 -23.38 22.05
N PHE A 394 16.94 -23.03 20.83
CA PHE A 394 16.98 -21.67 20.30
C PHE A 394 16.08 -20.70 21.10
N PHE A 395 14.83 -21.08 21.36
CA PHE A 395 13.87 -20.24 22.09
C PHE A 395 14.30 -19.97 23.55
N LYS A 396 14.91 -20.97 24.21
CA LYS A 396 15.32 -20.86 25.62
C LYS A 396 16.61 -20.05 25.82
N SER A 397 17.56 -20.10 24.88
CA SER A 397 18.79 -19.31 24.95
C SER A 397 18.53 -17.82 24.65
N TYR A 398 17.66 -17.50 23.69
CA TYR A 398 17.37 -16.11 23.30
C TYR A 398 16.47 -15.37 24.30
N THR A 399 15.46 -16.04 24.87
CA THR A 399 14.64 -15.45 25.96
C THR A 399 15.44 -15.23 27.26
N CYS A 400 16.48 -16.02 27.50
CA CYS A 400 17.39 -15.86 28.63
C CYS A 400 18.37 -14.68 28.45
N TYR A 401 18.77 -14.37 27.20
CA TYR A 401 19.61 -13.21 26.87
C TYR A 401 18.87 -11.87 27.04
N ILE A 402 17.58 -11.84 26.70
CA ILE A 402 16.73 -10.64 26.87
C ILE A 402 16.47 -10.35 28.36
N LYS A 403 16.23 -11.37 29.19
CA LYS A 403 16.06 -11.18 30.65
C LYS A 403 17.33 -10.71 31.39
N LYS A 404 18.52 -10.91 30.81
CA LYS A 404 19.79 -10.46 31.42
C LYS A 404 20.15 -9.02 31.07
N THR A 405 19.57 -8.45 30.02
CA THR A 405 19.90 -7.08 29.54
C THR A 405 18.87 -6.03 29.95
N THR A 406 17.69 -6.43 30.40
CA THR A 406 16.69 -5.52 31.00
C THR A 406 16.45 -5.88 32.46
N GLY A 407 17.09 -5.12 33.36
CA GLY A 407 17.02 -5.33 34.80
C GLY A 407 15.60 -5.25 35.38
N ASN A 408 15.38 -6.09 36.39
CA ASN A 408 14.23 -6.17 37.28
C ASN A 408 13.59 -4.82 37.67
N LYS A 409 12.25 -4.73 37.61
CA LYS A 409 11.39 -4.25 38.71
C LYS A 409 9.89 -4.39 38.38
N GLN A 410 9.10 -4.50 39.45
CA GLN A 410 7.63 -4.58 39.60
C GLN A 410 7.05 -5.99 39.55
N SER A 411 6.81 -6.68 40.68
CA SER A 411 6.03 -6.41 41.90
C SER A 411 4.52 -6.69 41.77
N GLN A 412 4.11 -7.69 42.55
CA GLN A 412 2.76 -8.02 42.99
C GLN A 412 1.89 -6.80 43.34
N MET A 413 0.64 -6.83 42.86
CA MET A 413 -0.62 -6.30 43.45
C MET A 413 -1.68 -6.44 42.33
N ALA A 414 -2.96 -6.69 42.51
CA ALA A 414 -3.77 -7.20 43.61
C ALA A 414 -5.07 -7.66 42.95
N SER A 415 -5.65 -8.72 43.50
CA SER A 415 -6.98 -9.25 43.22
C SER A 415 -8.07 -8.20 43.41
N ASN A 416 -9.00 -8.09 42.44
CA ASN A 416 -10.44 -7.92 42.64
C ASN A 416 -11.12 -7.72 41.26
N ILE A 417 -11.75 -8.77 40.73
CA ILE A 417 -12.73 -8.62 39.65
C ILE A 417 -13.99 -9.38 40.06
N MET A 418 -15.09 -8.62 40.11
CA MET A 418 -16.46 -9.09 40.27
C MET A 418 -16.79 -10.14 39.20
N THR A 419 -17.38 -11.26 39.61
CA THR A 419 -17.98 -12.24 38.72
C THR A 419 -19.18 -11.63 37.99
N PRO A 420 -19.20 -11.56 36.64
CA PRO A 420 -20.42 -11.26 35.91
C PRO A 420 -21.30 -12.51 35.87
N GLU A 421 -22.60 -12.28 35.98
CA GLU A 421 -23.66 -13.25 35.89
C GLU A 421 -23.60 -14.05 34.56
N SER A 422 -24.07 -15.30 34.64
CA SER A 422 -24.11 -16.33 33.59
C SER A 422 -24.29 -15.82 32.15
N ASN A 423 -23.31 -16.13 31.30
CA ASN A 423 -23.39 -16.02 29.84
C ASN A 423 -24.48 -16.96 29.29
N VAL A 424 -25.71 -16.45 29.12
CA VAL A 424 -26.77 -17.18 28.41
C VAL A 424 -26.43 -17.21 26.92
N VAL A 425 -26.16 -18.40 26.38
CA VAL A 425 -25.94 -18.61 24.94
C VAL A 425 -27.29 -18.60 24.23
N HIS A 426 -27.53 -17.64 23.34
CA HIS A 426 -28.69 -17.61 22.47
C HIS A 426 -28.46 -18.54 21.27
N VAL A 427 -29.20 -19.65 21.22
CA VAL A 427 -29.18 -20.57 20.07
C VAL A 427 -30.07 -20.00 18.96
N VAL A 428 -29.52 -19.74 17.78
CA VAL A 428 -30.23 -19.15 16.64
C VAL A 428 -30.78 -20.26 15.76
N LEU A 429 -32.09 -20.51 15.82
CA LEU A 429 -32.75 -21.61 15.10
C LEU A 429 -33.37 -21.19 13.76
N ASP A 430 -33.64 -19.91 13.57
CA ASP A 430 -34.31 -19.34 12.40
C ASP A 430 -33.35 -18.64 11.43
N GLU A 431 -32.04 -18.92 11.53
CA GLU A 431 -31.04 -18.39 10.61
C GLU A 431 -31.27 -18.87 9.18
N LYS A 432 -31.07 -17.97 8.21
CA LYS A 432 -31.21 -18.22 6.77
C LYS A 432 -30.17 -17.43 5.99
N PHE A 433 -29.75 -17.94 4.84
CA PHE A 433 -28.97 -17.16 3.89
C PHE A 433 -29.86 -16.14 3.18
N GLN A 434 -29.44 -14.87 3.20
CA GLN A 434 -30.19 -13.74 2.65
C GLN A 434 -29.48 -13.14 1.44
N ASP A 435 -28.27 -12.60 1.63
CA ASP A 435 -27.54 -11.92 0.56
C ASP A 435 -26.55 -12.89 -0.11
N ILE A 436 -26.66 -13.04 -1.43
CA ILE A 436 -25.88 -13.99 -2.23
C ILE A 436 -24.99 -13.21 -3.19
N TYR A 437 -23.68 -13.49 -3.15
CA TYR A 437 -22.70 -12.88 -4.04
C TYR A 437 -22.01 -13.96 -4.87
N LYS A 438 -21.99 -13.76 -6.19
CA LYS A 438 -21.54 -14.77 -7.14
C LYS A 438 -20.62 -14.17 -8.18
N THR A 439 -19.63 -14.94 -8.62
CA THR A 439 -18.80 -14.57 -9.79
C THR A 439 -19.53 -14.81 -11.10
N ASN A 440 -20.58 -15.63 -11.07
CA ASN A 440 -21.45 -15.98 -12.18
C ASN A 440 -22.81 -16.40 -11.62
N GLU A 441 -23.91 -16.16 -12.33
CA GLU A 441 -25.27 -16.54 -11.89
C GLU A 441 -25.40 -18.02 -11.51
N ASP A 442 -24.62 -18.88 -12.18
CA ASP A 442 -24.59 -20.32 -11.98
C ASP A 442 -23.51 -20.79 -10.98
N ALA A 443 -22.92 -19.91 -10.18
CA ALA A 443 -21.86 -20.30 -9.24
C ALA A 443 -22.43 -21.10 -8.06
N ILE A 444 -23.44 -20.54 -7.39
CA ILE A 444 -24.08 -21.12 -6.19
C ILE A 444 -25.59 -20.96 -6.25
N ARG A 445 -26.30 -21.86 -5.58
CA ARG A 445 -27.74 -21.74 -5.33
C ARG A 445 -28.03 -21.94 -3.85
N VAL A 446 -29.08 -21.28 -3.39
CA VAL A 446 -29.62 -21.45 -2.04
C VAL A 446 -30.96 -22.17 -2.18
N ILE A 447 -31.13 -23.27 -1.45
CA ILE A 447 -32.32 -24.13 -1.43
C ILE A 447 -32.79 -24.35 0.02
N ASP A 448 -33.80 -25.20 0.22
CA ASP A 448 -34.38 -25.49 1.54
C ASP A 448 -34.80 -24.23 2.31
N ASP A 449 -35.61 -23.39 1.66
CA ASP A 449 -36.14 -22.14 2.25
C ASP A 449 -35.04 -21.23 2.82
N GLY A 450 -33.92 -21.12 2.10
CA GLY A 450 -32.79 -20.27 2.49
C GLY A 450 -31.75 -20.96 3.37
N ARG A 451 -31.91 -22.24 3.73
CA ARG A 451 -31.06 -22.90 4.75
C ARG A 451 -29.90 -23.70 4.18
N THR A 452 -29.95 -24.09 2.91
CA THR A 452 -28.88 -24.88 2.27
C THR A 452 -28.23 -24.07 1.17
N CYS A 453 -26.89 -23.97 1.19
CA CYS A 453 -26.09 -23.31 0.16
C CYS A 453 -25.18 -24.33 -0.52
N GLU A 454 -25.23 -24.41 -1.85
CA GLU A 454 -24.42 -25.36 -2.62
C GLU A 454 -23.90 -24.82 -3.95
N THR A 455 -22.76 -25.34 -4.39
CA THR A 455 -22.17 -25.02 -5.70
C THR A 455 -22.91 -25.70 -6.84
N VAL A 456 -23.20 -24.97 -7.91
CA VAL A 456 -23.90 -25.52 -9.09
C VAL A 456 -22.92 -25.95 -10.19
N LYS A 457 -21.83 -25.22 -10.40
CA LYS A 457 -20.82 -25.51 -11.45
C LYS A 457 -19.39 -25.56 -10.88
N ARG A 458 -18.56 -26.43 -11.47
CA ARG A 458 -17.15 -26.61 -11.10
C ARG A 458 -16.32 -25.36 -11.47
N GLY A 459 -15.48 -24.90 -10.54
CA GLY A 459 -14.53 -23.82 -10.77
C GLY A 459 -15.10 -22.41 -10.60
N LEU A 460 -16.35 -22.28 -10.15
CA LEU A 460 -16.96 -21.00 -9.81
C LEU A 460 -17.10 -20.89 -8.29
N CYS A 461 -16.93 -19.68 -7.76
CA CYS A 461 -17.03 -19.39 -6.33
C CYS A 461 -18.25 -18.52 -6.06
N GLY A 462 -18.91 -18.77 -4.94
CA GLY A 462 -19.94 -17.87 -4.42
C GLY A 462 -19.91 -17.84 -2.90
N CYS A 463 -20.47 -16.78 -2.34
CA CYS A 463 -20.66 -16.65 -0.91
C CYS A 463 -22.08 -16.21 -0.58
N ALA A 464 -22.50 -16.50 0.64
CA ALA A 464 -23.78 -16.07 1.17
C ALA A 464 -23.61 -15.50 2.59
N THR A 465 -24.44 -14.54 2.95
CA THR A 465 -24.52 -14.01 4.31
C THR A 465 -25.82 -14.42 4.99
N GLY A 466 -25.76 -14.62 6.31
CA GLY A 466 -26.94 -14.89 7.14
C GLY A 466 -27.87 -13.69 7.23
N LYS A 467 -29.11 -13.91 7.66
CA LYS A 467 -30.15 -12.88 7.82
C LYS A 467 -29.95 -12.04 9.08
N HIS A 468 -29.42 -12.65 10.15
CA HIS A 468 -29.28 -11.97 11.44
C HIS A 468 -28.14 -10.96 11.50
N SER A 469 -28.33 -9.92 12.32
CA SER A 469 -27.33 -8.91 12.64
C SER A 469 -26.94 -9.02 14.10
N TYR A 470 -25.68 -9.37 14.35
CA TYR A 470 -25.14 -9.61 15.69
C TYR A 470 -24.36 -8.37 16.16
N THR A 471 -24.83 -7.72 17.22
CA THR A 471 -24.22 -6.48 17.77
C THR A 471 -23.77 -6.60 19.23
N SER A 472 -24.35 -7.53 19.98
CA SER A 472 -24.12 -7.75 21.42
C SER A 472 -24.58 -9.16 21.80
N GLY A 473 -24.12 -9.65 22.95
CA GLY A 473 -24.48 -10.97 23.48
C GLY A 473 -23.69 -12.15 22.90
N LEU A 474 -24.04 -13.34 23.38
CA LEU A 474 -23.44 -14.61 22.99
C LEU A 474 -24.43 -15.43 22.15
N HIS A 475 -24.08 -15.71 20.90
CA HIS A 475 -24.96 -16.40 19.93
C HIS A 475 -24.32 -17.69 19.43
N SER A 476 -25.13 -18.70 19.11
CA SER A 476 -24.66 -19.97 18.58
C SER A 476 -25.48 -20.39 17.35
N VAL A 477 -24.78 -20.73 16.25
CA VAL A 477 -25.36 -21.22 15.00
C VAL A 477 -24.82 -22.61 14.70
N ARG A 478 -25.71 -23.57 14.43
CA ARG A 478 -25.33 -24.94 14.04
C ARG A 478 -25.31 -25.09 12.53
N ILE A 479 -24.21 -25.57 11.98
CA ILE A 479 -23.98 -25.67 10.55
C ILE A 479 -23.49 -27.08 10.21
N LYS A 480 -24.21 -27.75 9.32
CA LYS A 480 -23.85 -29.05 8.77
C LYS A 480 -23.09 -28.85 7.45
N VAL A 481 -21.84 -29.29 7.39
CA VAL A 481 -21.07 -29.35 6.14
C VAL A 481 -21.36 -30.70 5.50
N ASN A 482 -22.10 -30.68 4.39
CA ASN A 482 -22.53 -31.90 3.71
C ASN A 482 -21.37 -32.52 2.92
N TYR A 483 -20.62 -31.69 2.18
CA TYR A 483 -19.48 -32.10 1.38
C TYR A 483 -18.67 -30.87 0.92
N GLY A 484 -17.38 -31.05 0.64
CA GLY A 484 -16.58 -30.17 -0.20
C GLY A 484 -15.82 -29.04 0.51
N ASP A 485 -15.40 -28.04 -0.27
CA ASP A 485 -14.56 -26.94 0.22
C ASP A 485 -15.42 -25.74 0.61
N VAL A 486 -15.50 -25.49 1.93
CA VAL A 486 -16.34 -24.45 2.52
C VAL A 486 -15.55 -23.48 3.39
N PHE A 487 -16.09 -22.28 3.56
CA PHE A 487 -15.68 -21.32 4.58
C PHE A 487 -16.86 -21.06 5.51
N LEU A 488 -16.61 -21.04 6.82
CA LEU A 488 -17.58 -20.75 7.88
C LEU A 488 -17.03 -19.62 8.75
N GLY A 489 -17.78 -18.54 8.92
CA GLY A 489 -17.30 -17.42 9.72
C GLY A 489 -18.29 -16.26 9.81
N ILE A 490 -17.73 -15.08 10.03
CA ILE A 490 -18.47 -13.82 10.12
C ILE A 490 -17.84 -12.76 9.23
N ARG A 491 -18.63 -11.71 9.00
CA ARG A 491 -18.17 -10.43 8.46
C ARG A 491 -19.05 -9.29 8.98
N SER A 492 -18.54 -8.06 8.95
CA SER A 492 -19.36 -6.85 9.11
C SER A 492 -20.39 -6.75 8.00
N ARG A 493 -21.67 -6.63 8.36
CA ARG A 493 -22.78 -6.51 7.42
C ARG A 493 -22.64 -5.34 6.45
N ASN A 494 -21.99 -4.25 6.88
CA ASN A 494 -21.82 -3.04 6.07
C ASN A 494 -20.65 -3.12 5.08
N VAL A 495 -19.89 -4.22 5.05
CA VAL A 495 -18.75 -4.41 4.15
C VAL A 495 -19.12 -5.45 3.10
N ILE A 496 -19.36 -4.99 1.87
CA ILE A 496 -19.79 -5.85 0.76
C ILE A 496 -18.66 -6.85 0.38
N PRO A 497 -18.95 -8.16 0.28
CA PRO A 497 -18.01 -9.14 -0.25
C PRO A 497 -17.64 -8.84 -1.71
N VAL A 498 -16.36 -8.66 -2.00
CA VAL A 498 -15.82 -8.53 -3.37
C VAL A 498 -14.99 -9.78 -3.66
N PRO A 499 -15.04 -10.37 -4.87
CA PRO A 499 -14.15 -11.47 -5.20
C PRO A 499 -12.69 -10.98 -5.25
N ASP A 500 -11.77 -11.73 -4.64
CA ASP A 500 -10.33 -11.44 -4.74
C ASP A 500 -9.82 -11.75 -6.16
N GLU A 501 -9.32 -10.72 -6.85
CA GLU A 501 -8.79 -10.83 -8.22
C GLU A 501 -7.59 -11.79 -8.32
N PHE A 502 -6.85 -12.01 -7.22
CA PHE A 502 -5.63 -12.81 -7.21
C PHE A 502 -5.81 -14.24 -6.66
N ALA A 503 -6.87 -14.50 -5.88
CA ALA A 503 -7.08 -15.78 -5.19
C ALA A 503 -8.25 -16.59 -5.78
N TRP A 504 -8.27 -16.78 -7.10
CA TRP A 504 -9.32 -17.55 -7.81
C TRP A 504 -10.75 -17.10 -7.50
N SER A 505 -10.96 -15.78 -7.33
CA SER A 505 -12.25 -15.18 -6.99
C SER A 505 -12.84 -15.61 -5.64
N ALA A 506 -12.00 -15.92 -4.66
CA ALA A 506 -12.46 -16.30 -3.34
C ALA A 506 -12.85 -15.07 -2.49
N TYR A 507 -14.10 -15.00 -2.05
CA TYR A 507 -14.65 -13.92 -1.23
C TYR A 507 -14.08 -13.86 0.20
N HIS A 508 -13.64 -15.00 0.75
CA HIS A 508 -13.07 -15.08 2.10
C HIS A 508 -11.70 -14.39 2.26
N GLY A 509 -11.11 -13.91 1.16
CA GLY A 509 -9.84 -13.17 1.14
C GLY A 509 -10.00 -11.67 1.39
N THR A 510 -11.23 -11.16 1.54
CA THR A 510 -11.51 -9.73 1.58
C THR A 510 -11.68 -9.17 2.99
N PRO A 511 -11.47 -7.84 3.18
CA PRO A 511 -11.52 -7.19 4.49
C PRO A 511 -12.80 -7.50 5.27
N SER A 512 -12.71 -7.46 6.60
CA SER A 512 -13.77 -7.78 7.55
C SER A 512 -14.14 -9.28 7.68
N THR A 513 -13.54 -10.17 6.90
CA THR A 513 -13.83 -11.61 7.00
C THR A 513 -13.03 -12.30 8.11
N TYR A 514 -13.70 -13.00 9.02
CA TYR A 514 -13.11 -13.82 10.09
C TYR A 514 -13.75 -15.20 10.11
N GLY A 515 -12.98 -16.29 10.22
CA GLY A 515 -13.55 -17.65 10.25
C GLY A 515 -12.59 -18.75 9.82
N TRP A 516 -13.12 -19.88 9.39
CA TRP A 516 -12.37 -21.10 9.06
C TRP A 516 -12.72 -21.62 7.66
N SER A 517 -11.70 -22.02 6.92
CA SER A 517 -11.80 -22.71 5.63
C SER A 517 -11.39 -24.16 5.79
N THR A 518 -12.08 -25.07 5.10
CA THR A 518 -11.68 -26.47 4.98
C THR A 518 -10.32 -26.68 4.30
N TYR A 519 -9.85 -25.71 3.52
CA TYR A 519 -8.64 -25.85 2.69
C TYR A 519 -7.49 -24.94 3.13
N VAL A 520 -7.80 -23.73 3.63
CA VAL A 520 -6.80 -22.69 3.94
C VAL A 520 -6.69 -22.42 5.45
N GLY A 521 -7.43 -23.15 6.28
CA GLY A 521 -7.50 -22.93 7.72
C GLY A 521 -8.18 -21.61 8.08
N ARG A 522 -7.71 -20.96 9.13
CA ARG A 522 -8.33 -19.75 9.71
C ARG A 522 -8.08 -18.50 8.85
N ARG A 523 -9.02 -17.56 8.86
CA ARG A 523 -8.90 -16.22 8.26
C ARG A 523 -9.15 -15.16 9.34
N CYS A 524 -8.31 -14.13 9.36
CA CYS A 524 -8.48 -12.93 10.18
C CYS A 524 -8.40 -11.70 9.29
N ASN A 525 -9.49 -10.94 9.17
CA ASN A 525 -9.61 -9.81 8.26
C ASN A 525 -9.28 -10.16 6.78
N GLY A 526 -9.73 -11.33 6.32
CA GLY A 526 -9.42 -11.87 4.99
C GLY A 526 -8.01 -12.46 4.83
N ILE A 527 -7.11 -12.21 5.79
CA ILE A 527 -5.74 -12.70 5.76
C ILE A 527 -5.68 -14.13 6.32
N PRO A 528 -5.05 -15.09 5.63
CA PRO A 528 -4.93 -16.47 6.11
C PRO A 528 -4.00 -16.54 7.33
N THR A 529 -4.46 -17.24 8.36
CA THR A 529 -3.76 -17.50 9.63
C THR A 529 -3.80 -19.01 9.90
N PHE A 530 -2.70 -19.62 10.33
CA PHE A 530 -2.55 -21.09 10.33
C PHE A 530 -2.72 -21.76 11.71
N SER A 531 -3.70 -21.31 12.49
CA SER A 531 -4.04 -21.96 13.76
C SER A 531 -5.55 -22.21 13.80
N GLY A 532 -6.01 -23.45 13.67
CA GLY A 532 -7.41 -23.77 13.89
C GLY A 532 -7.86 -25.09 13.31
N ILE A 533 -9.05 -25.51 13.71
CA ILE A 533 -9.77 -26.63 13.09
C ILE A 533 -9.85 -26.37 11.59
N GLU A 534 -9.47 -27.35 10.79
CA GLU A 534 -9.87 -27.41 9.39
C GLU A 534 -11.20 -28.15 9.34
N PRO A 535 -12.34 -27.48 9.09
CA PRO A 535 -13.58 -28.20 8.96
C PRO A 535 -13.41 -29.30 7.91
N ASN A 536 -13.55 -30.55 8.31
CA ASN A 536 -13.37 -31.67 7.42
C ASN A 536 -14.51 -31.67 6.40
N GLY A 537 -14.17 -31.45 5.13
CA GLY A 537 -15.10 -31.48 4.00
C GLY A 537 -15.53 -32.88 3.57
N ASN A 538 -14.92 -33.94 4.14
CA ASN A 538 -15.27 -35.32 3.90
C ASN A 538 -16.17 -35.85 5.04
N GLY A 539 -17.43 -36.09 4.71
CA GLY A 539 -18.42 -36.57 5.67
C GLY A 539 -19.33 -35.46 6.19
N SER A 540 -20.50 -35.87 6.68
CA SER A 540 -21.58 -34.99 7.09
C SER A 540 -21.33 -34.40 8.48
N ASN A 541 -20.34 -33.52 8.58
CA ASN A 541 -19.83 -32.99 9.84
C ASN A 541 -20.67 -31.80 10.31
N ILE A 542 -20.91 -31.69 11.62
CA ILE A 542 -21.68 -30.59 12.21
C ILE A 542 -20.74 -29.73 13.05
N TYR A 543 -20.77 -28.43 12.79
CA TYR A 543 -20.02 -27.41 13.51
C TYR A 543 -20.96 -26.47 14.25
N VAL A 544 -20.59 -26.12 15.47
CA VAL A 544 -21.26 -25.09 16.27
C VAL A 544 -20.39 -23.84 16.23
N LEU A 545 -20.88 -22.80 15.57
CA LEU A 545 -20.23 -21.49 15.50
C LEU A 545 -20.79 -20.59 16.61
N THR A 546 -19.94 -20.18 17.55
CA THR A 546 -20.32 -19.29 18.65
C THR A 546 -19.74 -17.89 18.42
N LEU A 547 -20.61 -16.89 18.43
CA LEU A 547 -20.29 -15.47 18.26
C LEU A 547 -20.44 -14.79 19.62
N ASN A 548 -19.33 -14.47 20.27
CA ASN A 548 -19.31 -13.64 21.48
C ASN A 548 -19.08 -12.18 21.07
N CYS A 549 -20.18 -11.44 20.86
CA CYS A 549 -20.09 -10.05 20.44
C CYS A 549 -19.53 -9.14 21.54
N ASP A 550 -19.80 -9.46 22.81
CA ASP A 550 -19.38 -8.62 23.92
C ASP A 550 -17.86 -8.70 24.15
N GLU A 551 -17.27 -9.90 24.03
CA GLU A 551 -15.82 -10.11 24.14
C GLU A 551 -15.08 -10.03 22.82
N ARG A 552 -15.79 -9.78 21.71
CA ARG A 552 -15.23 -9.76 20.34
C ARG A 552 -14.52 -11.06 19.98
N ARG A 553 -15.12 -12.21 20.30
CA ARG A 553 -14.56 -13.54 20.03
C ARG A 553 -15.48 -14.38 19.16
N LEU A 554 -14.87 -15.22 18.35
CA LEU A 554 -15.55 -16.21 17.53
C LEU A 554 -14.95 -17.58 17.83
N SER A 555 -15.77 -18.57 18.15
CA SER A 555 -15.28 -19.95 18.33
C SER A 555 -16.05 -20.94 17.48
N ILE A 556 -15.38 -22.03 17.13
CA ILE A 556 -15.95 -23.14 16.38
C ILE A 556 -15.68 -24.44 17.14
N VAL A 557 -16.70 -25.30 17.23
CA VAL A 557 -16.58 -26.62 17.86
C VAL A 557 -17.17 -27.66 16.92
N HIS A 558 -16.43 -28.76 16.68
CA HIS A 558 -16.98 -29.91 15.97
C HIS A 558 -17.84 -30.75 16.93
N GLU A 559 -19.13 -30.93 16.62
CA GLU A 559 -20.12 -31.50 17.57
C GLU A 559 -19.76 -32.92 18.04
N ASN A 560 -19.11 -33.70 17.17
CA ASN A 560 -18.71 -35.08 17.45
C ASN A 560 -17.21 -35.23 17.78
N GLY A 561 -16.46 -34.13 17.87
CA GLY A 561 -15.01 -34.14 18.05
C GLY A 561 -14.56 -33.41 19.32
N THR A 562 -13.28 -33.54 19.64
CA THR A 562 -12.60 -32.70 20.64
C THR A 562 -11.99 -31.44 20.04
N GLU A 563 -12.18 -31.24 18.74
CA GLU A 563 -11.65 -30.12 17.99
C GLU A 563 -12.45 -28.85 18.31
N GLN A 564 -11.76 -27.85 18.86
CA GLN A 564 -12.25 -26.51 19.13
C GLN A 564 -11.19 -25.48 18.71
N ASP A 565 -11.60 -24.32 18.20
CA ASP A 565 -10.71 -23.18 17.96
C ASP A 565 -11.42 -21.85 18.21
N GLU A 566 -10.65 -20.80 18.45
CA GLU A 566 -11.13 -19.46 18.78
C GLU A 566 -10.33 -18.35 18.05
N ILE A 567 -11.03 -17.29 17.66
CA ILE A 567 -10.50 -16.10 16.99
C ILE A 567 -10.92 -14.86 17.76
N GLU A 568 -9.94 -14.03 18.13
CA GLU A 568 -10.19 -12.66 18.56
C GLU A 568 -10.43 -11.75 17.34
N VAL A 569 -11.53 -11.00 17.36
CA VAL A 569 -11.99 -10.18 16.24
C VAL A 569 -11.71 -8.70 16.51
N HIS A 570 -10.76 -8.14 15.76
CA HIS A 570 -10.36 -6.75 15.95
C HIS A 570 -11.47 -5.77 15.52
N PRO A 571 -11.90 -4.83 16.38
CA PRO A 571 -13.08 -3.98 16.14
C PRO A 571 -12.92 -3.04 14.93
N LEU A 572 -11.69 -2.59 14.64
CA LEU A 572 -11.41 -1.75 13.47
C LEU A 572 -11.51 -2.51 12.13
N ASN A 573 -11.31 -3.83 12.16
CA ASN A 573 -11.27 -4.64 10.94
C ASN A 573 -12.64 -5.23 10.62
N ALA A 574 -13.41 -5.60 11.65
CA ALA A 574 -14.79 -6.05 11.52
C ALA A 574 -15.70 -5.27 12.50
N PRO A 575 -16.11 -4.03 12.16
CA PRO A 575 -17.10 -3.28 12.94
C PRO A 575 -18.46 -3.99 12.99
N PHE A 576 -19.27 -3.68 14.00
CA PHE A 576 -20.65 -4.17 14.08
C PHE A 576 -21.59 -3.47 13.08
N PRO A 577 -22.74 -4.09 12.74
CA PRO A 577 -23.16 -5.44 13.11
C PRO A 577 -22.40 -6.53 12.33
N TRP A 578 -22.18 -7.68 12.97
CA TRP A 578 -21.70 -8.89 12.28
C TRP A 578 -22.86 -9.64 11.64
N CYS A 579 -22.59 -10.42 10.60
CA CYS A 579 -23.49 -11.43 10.05
C CYS A 579 -22.73 -12.74 9.85
N LEU A 580 -23.45 -13.87 9.83
CA LEU A 580 -22.89 -15.13 9.39
C LEU A 580 -22.39 -14.98 7.95
N PHE A 581 -21.23 -15.54 7.64
CA PHE A 581 -20.65 -15.50 6.31
C PHE A 581 -20.14 -16.89 5.92
N VAL A 582 -20.59 -17.38 4.77
CA VAL A 582 -20.15 -18.66 4.22
C VAL A 582 -19.69 -18.54 2.77
N GLN A 583 -18.71 -19.34 2.39
CA GLN A 583 -18.28 -19.47 0.99
C GLN A 583 -18.25 -20.94 0.61
N VAL A 584 -18.62 -21.25 -0.63
CA VAL A 584 -18.45 -22.58 -1.24
C VAL A 584 -17.72 -22.43 -2.57
N SER A 585 -16.64 -23.20 -2.79
CA SER A 585 -15.71 -22.96 -3.92
C SER A 585 -15.40 -24.17 -4.81
N LYS A 586 -15.80 -25.38 -4.43
CA LYS A 586 -15.53 -26.61 -5.20
C LYS A 586 -16.82 -27.30 -5.64
N SER A 587 -16.80 -27.95 -6.81
CA SER A 587 -17.96 -28.67 -7.34
C SER A 587 -18.53 -29.67 -6.34
N GLY A 588 -19.84 -29.59 -6.12
CA GLY A 588 -20.56 -30.42 -5.15
C GLY A 588 -20.45 -29.96 -3.70
N SER A 589 -19.77 -28.84 -3.42
CA SER A 589 -19.69 -28.34 -2.04
C SER A 589 -21.07 -27.87 -1.60
N SER A 590 -21.47 -28.28 -0.39
CA SER A 590 -22.80 -28.01 0.15
C SER A 590 -22.74 -27.92 1.68
N LEU A 591 -23.50 -26.98 2.23
CA LEU A 591 -23.69 -26.81 3.68
C LEU A 591 -25.15 -26.44 3.99
N THR A 592 -25.62 -26.80 5.18
CA THR A 592 -26.99 -26.60 5.64
C THR A 592 -27.02 -26.03 7.06
N LEU A 593 -27.84 -25.01 7.30
CA LEU A 593 -28.13 -24.46 8.63
C LEU A 593 -29.14 -25.37 9.35
N LEU A 594 -28.78 -25.84 10.56
CA LEU A 594 -29.57 -26.81 11.34
C LEU A 594 -30.59 -26.16 12.27
#